data_AF-A0A937R1Y4-F1
#
_entry.id   AF-A0A937R1Y4-F1
#
_cell.length_a   1.000
_cell.length_b   1.000
_cell.length_c   1.000
_cell.angle_alpha   90.00
_cell.angle_beta   90.00
_cell.angle_gamma   90.00
#
_symmetry.space_group_name_H-M   'P 1'
#
loop_
_entity.id
_entity.type
_entity.pdbx_description
1 polymer ?
#
loop_
_entity_poly.entity_id
_entity_poly.type
_entity_poly.pdbx_seq_one_letter_code
_entity_poly.pdbx_strand_id
1 'polypeptide(L)' 'EVPEEYAGCFQLLCDHDLIDRELSLRLAKMARFRNLLVHRYWEIDYARMYEIITGPDLDDLEEFIVQISRLSEA' A
#
# COMPACT_ATOMS: atom_id res chain seq x y z
N GLU A 1 -2.78 1.22 18.38
CA GLU A 1 -3.94 2.04 17.96
C GLU A 1 -4.66 1.30 16.84
N VAL A 2 -5.98 1.45 16.66
CA VAL A 2 -6.71 0.78 15.58
C VAL A 2 -6.84 1.76 14.41
N PRO A 3 -6.30 1.47 13.21
CA PRO A 3 -6.41 2.36 12.07
C PRO A 3 -7.87 2.52 11.62
N GLU A 4 -8.30 3.76 11.36
CA GLU A 4 -9.62 4.05 10.78
C GLU A 4 -9.68 3.72 9.29
N GLU A 5 -8.53 3.79 8.60
CA GLU A 5 -8.38 3.50 7.17
C GLU A 5 -7.28 2.47 6.92
N TYR A 6 -7.40 1.70 5.83
CA TYR A 6 -6.38 0.74 5.39
C TYR A 6 -4.98 1.36 5.23
N ALA A 7 -4.90 2.64 4.83
CA ALA A 7 -3.63 3.34 4.71
C ALA A 7 -2.91 3.46 6.07
N GLY A 8 -3.66 3.60 7.16
CA GLY A 8 -3.10 3.66 8.52
C GLY A 8 -2.55 2.32 9.00
N CYS A 9 -3.00 1.19 8.45
CA CYS A 9 -2.43 -0.12 8.76
C CYS A 9 -0.93 -0.16 8.39
N PHE A 10 -0.56 0.34 7.22
CA PHE A 10 0.84 0.34 6.79
C PHE A 10 1.71 1.28 7.62
N GLN A 11 1.15 2.41 8.08
CA GLN A 11 1.86 3.30 9.00
C GLN A 11 2.13 2.59 10.34
N LEU A 12 1.12 1.93 10.90
CA LEU A 12 1.26 1.18 12.15
C LEU A 12 2.29 0.06 12.05
N LEU A 13 2.33 -0.67 10.92
CA LEU A 13 3.35 -1.70 10.70
C LEU A 13 4.78 -1.11 10.69
N CYS A 14 4.96 0.06 10.07
CA CYS A 14 6.25 0.78 10.09
C CYS A 14 6.61 1.29 11.49
N ASP A 15 5.64 1.80 12.25
CA ASP A 15 5.88 2.32 13.60
C ASP A 15 6.33 1.21 14.59
N HIS A 16 6.03 -0.04 14.25
CA HIS A 16 6.48 -1.24 14.97
C HIS A 16 7.71 -1.92 14.34
N ASP A 17 8.40 -1.24 13.41
CA ASP A 17 9.58 -1.74 12.70
C ASP A 17 9.36 -3.07 11.94
N LEU A 18 8.11 -3.38 11.58
CA LEU A 18 7.73 -4.61 10.88
C LEU A 18 7.93 -4.50 9.37
N ILE A 19 7.84 -3.29 8.83
CA ILE A 19 8.16 -2.98 7.44
C ILE A 19 8.95 -1.67 7.36
N ASP A 20 9.71 -1.48 6.29
CA ASP A 20 10.45 -0.24 6.11
C ASP A 20 9.53 0.97 5.81
N ARG A 21 10.08 2.16 6.09
CA ARG A 21 9.36 3.43 5.97
C ARG A 21 8.99 3.78 4.53
N GLU A 22 9.85 3.48 3.56
CA GLU A 22 9.58 3.84 2.16
C GLU A 22 8.45 2.98 1.61
N LEU A 23 8.49 1.67 1.85
CA LEU A 23 7.45 0.72 1.49
C LEU A 23 6.12 1.07 2.15
N SER A 24 6.12 1.40 3.44
CA SER A 24 4.93 1.86 4.15
C SER A 24 4.28 3.07 3.48
N LEU A 25 5.08 4.08 3.09
CA LEU A 25 4.59 5.27 2.42
C LEU A 25 3.98 4.96 1.03
N ARG A 26 4.59 4.04 0.27
CA ARG A 26 4.07 3.64 -1.04
C ARG A 26 2.78 2.82 -0.93
N LEU A 27 2.73 1.84 -0.05
CA LEU A 27 1.53 1.03 0.21
C LEU A 27 0.37 1.87 0.76
N ALA A 28 0.64 2.84 1.63
CA ALA A 28 -0.37 3.78 2.10
C ALA A 28 -0.95 4.63 0.96
N LYS A 29 -0.14 5.03 -0.02
CA LYS A 29 -0.63 5.72 -1.24
C LYS A 29 -1.50 4.78 -2.09
N MET A 30 -1.08 3.52 -2.26
CA MET A 30 -1.86 2.52 -3.00
C MET A 30 -3.23 2.25 -2.34
N ALA A 31 -3.28 2.13 -1.02
CA ALA A 31 -4.53 1.96 -0.27
C ALA A 31 -5.49 3.14 -0.47
N ARG A 32 -4.97 4.38 -0.46
CA ARG A 32 -5.77 5.58 -0.76
C ARG A 32 -6.22 5.61 -2.22
N PHE A 33 -5.38 5.20 -3.16
CA PHE A 33 -5.75 5.09 -4.57
C PHE A 33 -6.91 4.11 -4.76
N ARG A 34 -6.85 2.93 -4.12
CA ARG A 34 -7.97 1.98 -4.10
C ARG A 34 -9.27 2.60 -3.57
N ASN A 35 -9.19 3.45 -2.54
CA ASN A 35 -10.38 4.14 -2.01
C ASN A 35 -10.95 5.15 -3.01
N LEU A 36 -10.10 5.86 -3.75
CA LEU A 36 -10.52 6.75 -4.82
C LEU A 36 -11.28 5.98 -5.93
N LEU A 37 -10.77 4.82 -6.33
CA LEU A 37 -11.40 3.99 -7.35
C LEU A 37 -12.81 3.54 -6.97
N VAL A 38 -13.06 3.22 -5.71
CA VAL A 38 -14.38 2.75 -5.23
C VAL A 38 -15.34 3.92 -5.03
N HIS A 39 -14.87 5.04 -4.46
CA HIS A 39 -15.76 6.14 -4.03
C HIS A 39 -15.97 7.22 -5.09
N ARG A 40 -15.05 7.38 -6.04
CA ARG A 40 -15.11 8.42 -7.07
C ARG A 40 -14.78 7.86 -8.45
N TYR A 41 -15.40 6.74 -8.80
CA TYR A 41 -15.09 6.05 -10.05
C TYR A 41 -15.30 6.90 -11.32
N TRP A 42 -16.13 7.95 -11.24
CA TRP A 42 -16.38 8.89 -12.34
C TRP A 42 -15.31 9.98 -12.49
N GLU A 43 -14.40 10.13 -11.52
CA GLU A 43 -13.27 11.08 -11.53
C GLU A 43 -11.92 10.36 -11.76
N ILE A 44 -11.94 9.08 -12.15
CA ILE A 44 -10.72 8.30 -12.32
C ILE A 44 -9.91 8.81 -13.52
N ASP A 45 -8.64 9.12 -13.27
CA ASP A 45 -7.63 9.26 -14.31
C ASP A 45 -7.19 7.86 -14.78
N TYR A 46 -7.70 7.44 -15.94
CA TYR A 46 -7.40 6.13 -16.51
C TYR A 46 -5.94 5.99 -16.97
N ALA A 47 -5.26 7.09 -17.35
CA ALA A 47 -3.85 7.04 -17.71
C ALA A 47 -3.01 6.71 -16.48
N ARG A 48 -3.29 7.39 -15.35
CA ARG A 48 -2.62 7.09 -14.09
C ARG A 48 -2.91 5.67 -13.59
N MET A 49 -4.15 5.19 -13.76
CA MET A 49 -4.50 3.82 -13.41
C MET A 49 -3.73 2.80 -14.26
N TYR A 50 -3.59 3.05 -15.57
CA TYR A 50 -2.82 2.18 -16.46
C TYR A 50 -1.34 2.15 -16.06
N GLU A 51 -0.75 3.31 -15.75
CA GLU A 51 0.64 3.39 -15.24
C GLU A 51 0.83 2.58 -13.97
N ILE A 52 -0.09 2.66 -13.01
CA ILE A 52 0.01 1.91 -11.74
C ILE A 52 -0.08 0.39 -11.99
N ILE A 53 -0.99 -0.05 -12.88
CA ILE A 53 -1.21 -1.48 -13.14
C ILE A 53 -0.08 -2.09 -13.97
N THR A 54 0.48 -1.34 -14.92
CA THR A 54 1.53 -1.83 -15.84
C THR A 54 2.94 -1.47 -15.39
N GLY A 55 3.05 -0.55 -14.43
CA GLY A 55 4.30 -0.11 -13.83
C GLY A 55 4.69 -0.92 -12.61
N PRO A 56 5.72 -0.46 -11.88
CA PRO A 56 6.30 -1.18 -10.76
C PRO A 56 5.51 -1.03 -9.45
N ASP A 57 4.46 -0.19 -9.41
CA ASP A 57 3.72 0.09 -8.17
C ASP A 57 3.05 -1.16 -7.56
N LEU A 58 2.79 -2.20 -8.37
CA LEU A 58 2.27 -3.48 -7.87
C LEU A 58 3.36 -4.37 -7.23
N ASP A 59 4.64 -4.16 -7.57
CA ASP A 59 5.77 -4.92 -7.02
C ASP A 59 5.94 -4.64 -5.51
N ASP A 60 5.45 -3.49 -5.03
CA ASP A 60 5.38 -3.15 -3.60
C ASP A 60 4.60 -4.21 -2.79
N LEU A 61 3.64 -4.90 -3.40
CA LEU A 61 2.91 -5.99 -2.74
C LEU A 61 3.80 -7.22 -2.53
N GLU A 62 4.68 -7.52 -3.49
CA GLU A 62 5.64 -8.62 -3.36
C GLU A 62 6.69 -8.29 -2.29
N GLU A 63 7.20 -7.05 -2.28
CA GLU A 63 8.12 -6.57 -1.25
C GLU A 63 7.50 -6.66 0.14
N PHE A 64 6.22 -6.27 0.28
CA PHE A 64 5.47 -6.41 1.52
C PHE A 64 5.39 -7.86 2.01
N ILE A 65 5.06 -8.80 1.12
CA ILE A 65 4.98 -10.23 1.45
C ILE A 65 6.34 -10.72 1.95
N VAL A 66 7.44 -10.34 1.29
CA VAL A 66 8.80 -10.73 1.69
C VAL A 66 9.13 -10.23 3.09
N GLN A 67 8.83 -8.96 3.42
CA GLN A 67 9.13 -8.40 4.74
C GLN A 67 8.31 -9.07 5.85
N ILE A 68 7.02 -9.27 5.63
CA ILE A 68 6.15 -9.94 6.63
C ILE A 68 6.52 -11.42 6.82
N SER A 69 6.90 -12.12 5.75
CA SER A 69 7.27 -13.55 5.85
C SER A 69 8.50 -13.75 6.72
N ARG A 70 9.50 -12.85 6.63
CA ARG A 70 10.70 -12.88 7.47
C ARG A 70 10.39 -12.76 8.97
N LEU A 71 9.30 -12.10 9.34
CA LEU A 71 8.86 -11.99 10.73
C LEU A 71 8.24 -13.28 11.25
N SER A 72 7.66 -14.11 10.37
CA SER A 72 7.01 -15.36 10.76
C SER A 72 8.00 -16.52 10.94
N GLU A 73 9.22 -16.35 10.43
CA GLU A 73 10.32 -17.32 10.53
C GLU A 73 11.27 -17.04 11.72
N ALA A 74 11.07 -15.91 12.42
CA ALA A 74 11.87 -15.45 13.56
C ALA A 74 11.20 -15.79 14.91
#